data_AF-A0A8B6EJT4-F1
#
_entry.id   AF-A0A8B6EJT4-F1
#
_cell.length_a   1.000
_cell.length_b   1.000
_cell.length_c   1.000
_cell.angle_alpha   90.00
_cell.angle_beta   90.00
_cell.angle_gamma   90.00
#
_symmetry.space_group_name_H-M   'P 1'
#
loop_
_entity.id
_entity.type
_entity.pdbx_description
1 polymer ?
#
loop_
_entity_poly.entity_id
_entity_poly.type
_entity_poly.pdbx_seq_one_letter_code
_entity_poly.pdbx_strand_id
1 'polypeptide(L)'
;MIRKILSPYVKIIDISYETLIWIRIAKELTGCESDYLIANLYIPPQNSSFYRIHNCDLFYELESQMIHYSAECPNIFVIGDLNARTANMNDYVQNDKLHDSILDRVGDLFTYVADEALSCRNNPDAGTNDYGTKLLNLCKSSGLRIINGRHPDGLSNDFTYSGPRGMSVIDYLLAKPINIEKVLKFITSNFTTYSDHAPIHVQFKTDFTMQCNDINSNLMDGEESQFFKWNKEFRDLCYNALLVNADDLSSTIANMDIASQDGMDLCI
;
A
#
# COMPACT_ATOMS: atom_id res chain seq x y z
N MET A 1 2.96 12.15 7.04
CA MET A 1 2.11 13.06 7.82
C MET A 1 1.27 13.88 6.85
N ILE A 2 -0.04 13.94 7.06
CA ILE A 2 -0.99 14.61 6.15
C ILE A 2 -0.86 16.13 6.36
N ARG A 3 -0.53 16.90 5.30
CA ARG A 3 -0.47 18.38 5.37
C ARG A 3 -1.75 18.89 6.06
N LYS A 4 -1.69 19.87 6.98
CA LYS A 4 -2.87 20.37 7.74
C LYS A 4 -4.10 20.66 6.85
N ILE A 5 -3.85 21.06 5.60
CA ILE A 5 -4.85 21.32 4.54
C ILE A 5 -5.66 20.06 4.17
N LEU A 6 -5.03 18.89 4.22
CA LEU A 6 -5.62 17.61 3.86
C LEU A 6 -6.33 16.92 5.04
N SER A 7 -6.06 17.35 6.29
CA SER A 7 -6.65 16.76 7.50
C SER A 7 -8.18 16.67 7.50
N PRO A 8 -8.95 17.63 6.94
CA PRO A 8 -10.42 17.52 6.90
C PRO A 8 -10.91 16.39 6.00
N TYR A 9 -10.11 16.00 5.01
CA TYR A 9 -10.49 15.04 3.97
C TYR A 9 -9.99 13.63 4.24
N VAL A 10 -9.17 13.43 5.27
CA VAL A 10 -8.61 12.11 5.59
C VAL A 10 -9.00 11.71 7.00
N LYS A 11 -9.62 10.53 7.14
CA LYS A 11 -10.09 9.99 8.42
C LYS A 11 -9.65 8.56 8.58
N ILE A 12 -9.15 8.21 9.75
CA ILE A 12 -9.03 6.79 10.15
C ILE A 12 -10.43 6.32 10.52
N ILE A 13 -10.89 5.23 9.92
CA ILE A 13 -12.25 4.69 10.13
C ILE A 13 -12.26 3.40 10.93
N ASP A 14 -11.16 2.63 10.90
CA ASP A 14 -11.00 1.44 11.72
C ASP A 14 -9.51 1.15 11.96
N ILE A 15 -9.22 0.53 13.11
CA ILE A 15 -7.89 0.02 13.47
C ILE A 15 -8.08 -1.35 14.10
N SER A 16 -7.51 -2.35 13.45
CA SER A 16 -7.55 -3.75 13.87
C SER A 16 -6.14 -4.24 14.20
N TYR A 17 -5.97 -4.75 15.43
CA TYR A 17 -4.71 -5.32 15.95
C TYR A 17 -3.48 -4.41 15.81
N GLU A 18 -3.66 -3.09 15.72
CA GLU A 18 -2.61 -2.09 15.48
C GLU A 18 -1.80 -2.28 14.18
N THR A 19 -2.25 -3.20 13.32
CA THR A 19 -1.50 -3.66 12.13
C THR A 19 -2.31 -3.53 10.85
N LEU A 20 -3.62 -3.37 10.97
CA LEU A 20 -4.56 -3.11 9.88
C LEU A 20 -5.28 -1.80 10.17
N ILE A 21 -5.03 -0.78 9.36
CA ILE A 21 -5.58 0.56 9.52
C ILE A 21 -6.36 0.92 8.27
N TRP A 22 -7.65 1.21 8.43
CA TRP A 22 -8.46 1.73 7.35
C TRP A 22 -8.50 3.25 7.37
N ILE A 23 -8.16 3.82 6.23
CA ILE A 23 -8.13 5.26 5.99
C ILE A 23 -9.16 5.57 4.91
N ARG A 24 -10.04 6.53 5.20
CA ARG A 24 -10.98 7.12 4.25
C ARG A 24 -10.43 8.44 3.75
N ILE A 25 -10.32 8.57 2.43
CA ILE A 25 -10.04 9.82 1.73
C ILE A 25 -11.33 10.28 1.07
N ALA A 26 -11.79 11.46 1.47
CA ALA A 26 -13.04 12.02 1.02
C ALA A 26 -12.99 12.37 -0.47
N LYS A 27 -14.09 12.10 -1.18
CA LYS A 27 -14.24 12.37 -2.60
C LYS A 27 -14.01 13.83 -2.98
N GLU A 28 -14.24 14.75 -2.06
CA GLU A 28 -13.99 16.18 -2.25
C GLU A 28 -12.50 16.47 -2.49
N LEU A 29 -11.60 15.63 -1.98
CA LEU A 29 -10.17 15.72 -2.25
C LEU A 29 -9.77 14.99 -3.54
N THR A 30 -10.39 13.85 -3.84
CA THR A 30 -10.03 13.07 -5.04
C THR A 30 -10.69 13.59 -6.31
N GLY A 31 -11.78 14.36 -6.21
CA GLY A 31 -12.60 14.75 -7.35
C GLY A 31 -13.44 13.62 -7.94
N CYS A 32 -13.43 12.44 -7.31
CA CYS A 32 -14.16 11.27 -7.80
C CYS A 32 -15.62 11.27 -7.36
N GLU A 33 -16.43 10.35 -7.92
CA GLU A 33 -17.83 10.18 -7.52
C GLU A 33 -17.98 9.56 -6.12
N SER A 34 -16.95 8.88 -5.62
CA SER A 34 -16.94 8.18 -4.34
C SER A 34 -15.61 8.36 -3.62
N ASP A 35 -15.65 8.25 -2.30
CA ASP A 35 -14.46 8.27 -1.43
C ASP A 35 -13.47 7.18 -1.84
N TYR A 36 -12.23 7.26 -1.37
CA TYR A 36 -11.29 6.14 -1.40
C TYR A 36 -11.16 5.53 -0.01
N LEU A 37 -11.17 4.20 0.06
CA LEU A 37 -10.81 3.45 1.25
C LEU A 37 -9.47 2.77 1.02
N ILE A 38 -8.52 3.03 1.91
CA ILE A 38 -7.18 2.46 1.87
C ILE A 38 -6.96 1.65 3.14
N ALA A 39 -6.80 0.33 3.00
CA ALA A 39 -6.31 -0.53 4.06
C ALA A 39 -4.78 -0.52 4.05
N ASN A 40 -4.17 0.09 5.06
CA ASN A 40 -2.73 0.01 5.27
C ASN A 40 -2.42 -1.13 6.23
N LEU A 41 -1.57 -2.06 5.82
CA LEU A 41 -1.36 -3.33 6.51
C LEU A 41 0.12 -3.61 6.77
N TYR A 42 0.37 -4.17 7.95
CA TYR A 42 1.54 -4.98 8.22
C TYR A 42 1.04 -6.39 8.59
N ILE A 43 1.42 -7.43 7.85
CA ILE A 43 1.16 -8.82 8.22
C ILE A 43 2.48 -9.39 8.73
N PRO A 44 2.62 -9.65 10.05
CA PRO A 44 3.88 -10.16 10.60
C PRO A 44 4.24 -11.51 9.97
N PRO A 45 5.54 -11.86 9.86
CA PRO A 45 5.97 -13.16 9.36
C PRO A 45 5.30 -14.32 10.09
N GLN A 46 5.08 -15.45 9.40
CA GLN A 46 4.30 -16.61 9.90
C GLN A 46 4.69 -17.13 11.29
N ASN A 47 5.97 -17.01 11.66
CA ASN A 47 6.49 -17.45 12.96
C ASN A 47 6.58 -16.33 14.01
N SER A 48 5.98 -15.16 13.76
CA SER A 48 5.98 -14.03 14.67
C SER A 48 5.24 -14.37 15.97
N SER A 49 5.78 -13.87 17.09
CA SER A 49 5.12 -13.98 18.39
C SER A 49 3.74 -13.29 18.44
N PHE A 50 3.46 -12.40 17.49
CA PHE A 50 2.18 -11.72 17.33
C PHE A 50 1.00 -12.72 17.30
N TYR A 51 1.08 -13.75 16.46
CA TYR A 51 -0.02 -14.72 16.31
C TYR A 51 -0.25 -15.55 17.57
N ARG A 52 0.79 -15.78 18.39
CA ARG A 52 0.66 -16.44 19.69
C ARG A 52 -0.05 -15.56 20.72
N ILE A 53 0.09 -14.25 20.63
CA ILE A 53 -0.50 -13.29 21.56
C ILE A 53 -1.95 -13.00 21.17
N HIS A 54 -2.20 -12.71 19.90
CA HIS A 54 -3.50 -12.25 19.42
C HIS A 54 -4.43 -13.39 18.96
N ASN A 55 -3.88 -14.58 18.67
CA ASN A 55 -4.64 -15.74 18.20
C ASN A 55 -5.64 -15.40 17.07
N CYS A 56 -5.12 -14.79 15.99
CA CYS A 56 -5.90 -14.27 14.88
C CYS A 56 -5.34 -14.73 13.52
N ASP A 57 -6.16 -14.66 12.46
CA ASP A 57 -5.71 -14.77 11.06
C ASP A 57 -5.97 -13.43 10.36
N LEU A 58 -4.91 -12.69 10.08
CA LEU A 58 -5.00 -11.34 9.51
C LEU A 58 -5.48 -11.33 8.05
N PHE A 59 -5.25 -12.41 7.29
CA PHE A 59 -5.79 -12.52 5.93
C PHE A 59 -7.31 -12.70 5.97
N TYR A 60 -7.80 -13.52 6.90
CA TYR A 60 -9.23 -13.69 7.11
C TYR A 60 -9.89 -12.40 7.64
N GLU A 61 -9.24 -11.71 8.57
CA GLU A 61 -9.73 -10.43 9.09
C GLU A 61 -9.84 -9.39 7.96
N LEU A 62 -8.80 -9.26 7.14
CA LEU A 62 -8.81 -8.38 5.97
C LEU A 62 -9.94 -8.75 5.00
N GLU A 63 -10.11 -10.04 4.68
CA GLU A 63 -11.19 -10.52 3.80
C GLU A 63 -12.58 -10.18 4.33
N SER A 64 -12.81 -10.39 5.64
CA SER A 64 -14.07 -10.05 6.31
C SER A 64 -14.37 -8.55 6.24
N GLN A 65 -13.38 -7.71 6.55
CA GLN A 65 -13.53 -6.25 6.48
C GLN A 65 -13.72 -5.75 5.05
N MET A 66 -13.05 -6.39 4.09
CA MET A 66 -13.22 -6.10 2.68
C MET A 66 -14.64 -6.33 2.17
N ILE A 67 -15.33 -7.38 2.65
CA ILE A 67 -16.74 -7.62 2.32
C ILE A 67 -17.61 -6.45 2.79
N HIS A 68 -17.40 -6.00 4.03
CA HIS A 68 -18.14 -4.88 4.60
C HIS A 68 -17.90 -3.58 3.83
N TYR A 69 -16.63 -3.20 3.64
CA TYR A 69 -16.28 -1.94 2.98
C TYR A 69 -16.58 -1.93 1.48
N SER A 70 -16.53 -3.09 0.81
CA SER A 70 -16.89 -3.18 -0.62
C SER A 70 -18.36 -2.89 -0.87
N ALA A 71 -19.23 -3.06 0.13
CA ALA A 71 -20.64 -2.69 0.05
C ALA A 71 -20.87 -1.17 0.21
N GLU A 72 -19.97 -0.47 0.90
CA GLU A 72 -20.05 0.98 1.13
C GLU A 72 -19.36 1.78 0.02
N CYS A 73 -18.20 1.32 -0.45
CA CYS A 73 -17.34 2.08 -1.35
C CYS A 73 -16.72 1.20 -2.45
N PRO A 74 -16.84 1.59 -3.74
CA PRO A 74 -16.22 0.85 -4.84
C PRO A 74 -14.70 1.06 -4.93
N ASN A 75 -14.18 2.19 -4.46
CA ASN A 75 -12.77 2.55 -4.55
C ASN A 75 -12.01 2.05 -3.32
N ILE A 76 -11.58 0.80 -3.37
CA ILE A 76 -10.78 0.17 -2.31
C ILE A 76 -9.37 -0.11 -2.83
N PHE A 77 -8.39 0.22 -1.97
CA PHE A 77 -6.98 -0.07 -2.13
C PHE A 77 -6.46 -0.77 -0.88
N VAL A 78 -5.55 -1.71 -1.06
CA VAL A 78 -4.85 -2.42 0.01
C VAL A 78 -3.36 -2.17 -0.19
N ILE A 79 -2.67 -1.66 0.81
CA ILE A 79 -1.26 -1.30 0.72
C ILE A 79 -0.48 -1.77 1.95
N GLY A 80 0.77 -2.19 1.75
CA GLY A 80 1.72 -2.44 2.84
C GLY A 80 2.45 -3.78 2.75
N ASP A 81 3.16 -4.14 3.82
CA ASP A 81 3.95 -5.36 3.92
C ASP A 81 3.05 -6.54 4.29
N LEU A 82 2.88 -7.46 3.34
CA LEU A 82 2.07 -8.66 3.51
C LEU A 82 2.91 -9.91 3.84
N ASN A 83 4.24 -9.79 3.86
CA ASN A 83 5.19 -10.91 4.00
C ASN A 83 4.90 -12.08 3.02
N ALA A 84 4.26 -11.78 1.90
CA ALA A 84 3.73 -12.73 0.94
C ALA A 84 4.60 -12.74 -0.32
N ARG A 85 5.07 -13.90 -0.76
CA ARG A 85 5.83 -14.05 -2.01
C ARG A 85 4.97 -14.77 -3.03
N THR A 86 4.66 -14.11 -4.13
CA THR A 86 3.63 -14.58 -5.08
C THR A 86 4.19 -14.99 -6.44
N ALA A 87 5.49 -14.80 -6.67
CA ALA A 87 6.12 -14.87 -7.98
C ALA A 87 5.27 -14.13 -9.04
N ASN A 88 5.09 -14.73 -10.21
CA ASN A 88 4.15 -14.27 -11.24
C ASN A 88 2.87 -15.13 -11.30
N MET A 89 2.47 -15.75 -10.18
CA MET A 89 1.23 -16.54 -10.12
C MET A 89 0.01 -15.65 -10.30
N ASN A 90 -1.04 -16.21 -10.92
CA ASN A 90 -2.29 -15.50 -11.19
C ASN A 90 -3.08 -15.23 -9.90
N ASP A 91 -3.48 -13.98 -9.78
CA ASP A 91 -4.32 -13.40 -8.73
C ASP A 91 -5.79 -13.24 -9.17
N TYR A 92 -6.16 -13.93 -10.25
CA TYR A 92 -7.50 -14.01 -10.81
C TYR A 92 -7.84 -15.47 -11.12
N VAL A 93 -9.13 -15.76 -11.30
CA VAL A 93 -9.64 -17.07 -11.70
C VAL A 93 -9.43 -17.25 -13.19
N GLN A 94 -8.60 -18.22 -13.57
CA GLN A 94 -8.38 -18.53 -14.98
C GLN A 94 -9.60 -19.24 -15.57
N ASN A 95 -9.93 -18.90 -16.82
CA ASN A 95 -11.05 -19.49 -17.56
C ASN A 95 -12.40 -19.34 -16.87
N ASP A 96 -12.62 -18.19 -16.21
CA ASP A 96 -13.84 -17.90 -15.46
C ASP A 96 -15.03 -17.52 -16.36
N LYS A 97 -15.37 -18.41 -17.30
CA LYS A 97 -16.47 -18.23 -18.24
C LYS A 97 -17.51 -19.32 -18.04
N LEU A 98 -18.73 -18.91 -17.70
CA LEU A 98 -19.90 -19.78 -17.79
C LEU A 98 -20.42 -19.81 -19.22
N HIS A 99 -20.93 -20.97 -19.63
CA HIS A 99 -21.59 -21.13 -20.92
C HIS A 99 -22.94 -20.40 -20.92
N ASP A 100 -23.31 -19.75 -22.03
CA ASP A 100 -24.53 -18.94 -22.14
C ASP A 100 -25.79 -19.71 -21.70
N SER A 101 -25.89 -21.00 -22.05
CA SER A 101 -27.02 -21.84 -21.63
C SER A 101 -27.17 -22.02 -20.11
N ILE A 102 -26.10 -21.81 -19.35
CA ILE A 102 -26.14 -21.81 -17.87
C ILE A 102 -26.60 -20.43 -17.42
N LEU A 103 -26.00 -19.36 -17.95
CA LEU A 103 -26.35 -17.97 -17.63
C LEU A 103 -27.84 -17.69 -17.92
N ASP A 104 -28.37 -18.15 -19.05
CA ASP A 104 -29.80 -18.00 -19.39
C ASP A 104 -30.73 -18.69 -18.38
N ARG A 105 -30.25 -19.76 -17.72
CA ARG A 105 -31.05 -20.53 -16.76
C ARG A 105 -30.92 -20.01 -15.33
N VAL A 106 -29.82 -19.36 -14.99
CA VAL A 106 -29.52 -18.91 -13.62
C VAL A 106 -29.45 -17.38 -13.48
N GLY A 107 -29.53 -16.64 -14.58
CA GLY A 107 -29.43 -15.18 -14.59
C GLY A 107 -30.53 -14.49 -13.79
N ASP A 108 -31.70 -15.13 -13.66
CA ASP A 108 -32.78 -14.68 -12.78
C ASP A 108 -32.52 -15.00 -11.29
N LEU A 109 -31.62 -15.95 -10.98
CA LEU A 109 -31.31 -16.39 -9.62
C LEU A 109 -30.15 -15.62 -9.00
N PHE A 110 -29.12 -15.32 -9.79
CA PHE A 110 -27.99 -14.50 -9.36
C PHE A 110 -27.24 -13.89 -10.56
N THR A 111 -26.62 -12.74 -10.31
CA THR A 111 -25.73 -12.10 -11.27
C THR A 111 -24.36 -12.74 -11.19
N TYR A 112 -23.92 -13.40 -12.27
CA TYR A 112 -22.55 -13.87 -12.41
C TYR A 112 -21.71 -12.80 -13.12
N VAL A 113 -20.63 -12.38 -12.48
CA VAL A 113 -19.64 -11.48 -13.08
C VAL A 113 -18.35 -12.27 -13.23
N ALA A 114 -17.98 -12.56 -14.48
CA ALA A 114 -16.75 -13.24 -14.81
C ALA A 114 -15.54 -12.44 -14.33
N ASP A 115 -14.53 -13.14 -13.80
CA ASP A 115 -13.31 -12.53 -13.33
C ASP A 115 -12.47 -11.97 -14.50
N GLU A 116 -11.92 -10.78 -14.31
CA GLU A 116 -11.18 -10.08 -15.36
C GLU A 116 -9.71 -10.50 -15.39
N ALA A 117 -9.28 -11.17 -16.46
CA ALA A 117 -7.88 -11.50 -16.66
C ALA A 117 -7.06 -10.24 -17.01
N LEU A 118 -6.04 -9.94 -16.22
CA LEU A 118 -5.11 -8.84 -16.47
C LEU A 118 -3.78 -9.32 -17.05
N SER A 119 -2.98 -8.37 -17.54
CA SER A 119 -1.62 -8.62 -17.98
C SER A 119 -0.78 -9.33 -16.91
N CYS A 120 0.18 -10.13 -17.37
CA CYS A 120 1.15 -10.77 -16.49
C CYS A 120 1.92 -9.70 -15.72
N ARG A 121 2.20 -9.97 -14.45
CA ARG A 121 3.04 -9.10 -13.63
C ARG A 121 4.48 -9.23 -14.10
N ASN A 122 5.19 -8.11 -14.12
CA ASN A 122 6.64 -8.11 -14.18
C ASN A 122 7.20 -8.06 -12.75
N ASN A 123 7.21 -9.22 -12.08
CA ASN A 123 7.76 -9.36 -10.73
C ASN A 123 9.19 -9.93 -10.80
N PRO A 124 10.22 -9.25 -10.23
CA PRO A 124 11.57 -9.78 -10.17
C PRO A 124 11.73 -10.91 -9.14
N ASP A 125 10.84 -11.00 -8.15
CA ASP A 125 10.83 -12.11 -7.19
C ASP A 125 10.21 -13.36 -7.84
N ALA A 126 11.00 -14.42 -7.99
CA ALA A 126 10.54 -15.72 -8.49
C ALA A 126 10.06 -16.69 -7.39
N GLY A 127 10.16 -16.30 -6.12
CA GLY A 127 9.83 -17.14 -4.98
C GLY A 127 8.34 -17.15 -4.63
N THR A 128 7.93 -18.20 -3.93
CA THR A 128 6.58 -18.36 -3.39
C THR A 128 6.62 -18.80 -1.92
N ASN A 129 5.58 -18.47 -1.15
CA ASN A 129 5.37 -18.97 0.21
C ASN A 129 3.87 -19.13 0.54
N ASP A 130 3.55 -19.69 1.70
CA ASP A 130 2.17 -19.91 2.16
C ASP A 130 1.35 -18.62 2.18
N TYR A 131 1.96 -17.50 2.60
CA TYR A 131 1.32 -16.18 2.61
C TYR A 131 1.06 -15.66 1.21
N GLY A 132 1.91 -15.98 0.25
CA GLY A 132 1.68 -15.76 -1.17
C GLY A 132 0.43 -16.49 -1.66
N THR A 133 0.24 -17.74 -1.27
CA THR A 133 -0.99 -18.48 -1.58
C THR A 133 -2.22 -17.84 -0.94
N LYS A 134 -2.14 -17.42 0.33
CA LYS A 134 -3.23 -16.70 1.00
C LYS A 134 -3.58 -15.38 0.31
N LEU A 135 -2.57 -14.59 -0.06
CA LEU A 135 -2.75 -13.33 -0.79
C LEU A 135 -3.42 -13.55 -2.15
N LEU A 136 -2.98 -14.56 -2.93
CA LEU A 136 -3.59 -14.85 -4.22
C LEU A 136 -5.04 -15.34 -4.08
N ASN A 137 -5.36 -16.07 -3.01
CA ASN A 137 -6.73 -16.48 -2.71
C ASN A 137 -7.60 -15.27 -2.32
N LEU A 138 -7.09 -14.36 -1.50
CA LEU A 138 -7.74 -13.09 -1.17
C LEU A 138 -8.04 -12.29 -2.45
N CYS A 139 -7.09 -12.19 -3.38
CA CYS A 139 -7.31 -11.50 -4.66
C CYS A 139 -8.43 -12.14 -5.48
N LYS A 140 -8.47 -13.47 -5.56
CA LYS A 140 -9.50 -14.22 -6.29
C LYS A 140 -10.88 -14.11 -5.64
N SER A 141 -10.97 -14.14 -4.31
CA SER A 141 -12.24 -14.06 -3.60
C SER A 141 -12.82 -12.64 -3.57
N SER A 142 -11.96 -11.62 -3.51
CA SER A 142 -12.37 -10.20 -3.43
C SER A 142 -12.44 -9.47 -4.77
N GLY A 143 -11.87 -10.06 -5.84
CA GLY A 143 -11.68 -9.40 -7.13
C GLY A 143 -10.58 -8.34 -7.13
N LEU A 144 -9.74 -8.26 -6.09
CA LEU A 144 -8.54 -7.43 -6.10
C LEU A 144 -7.47 -7.98 -7.04
N ARG A 145 -6.58 -7.09 -7.45
CA ARG A 145 -5.43 -7.37 -8.28
C ARG A 145 -4.19 -6.75 -7.69
N ILE A 146 -3.09 -7.48 -7.74
CA ILE A 146 -1.76 -6.97 -7.40
C ILE A 146 -1.31 -6.00 -8.49
N ILE A 147 -1.05 -4.74 -8.11
CA ILE A 147 -0.67 -3.70 -9.07
C ILE A 147 0.85 -3.70 -9.33
N ASN A 148 1.65 -4.20 -8.38
CA ASN A 148 3.09 -4.35 -8.56
C ASN A 148 3.36 -5.18 -9.82
N GLY A 149 4.26 -4.70 -10.69
CA GLY A 149 4.52 -5.39 -11.94
C GLY A 149 3.53 -5.11 -13.08
N ARG A 150 2.44 -4.35 -12.83
CA ARG A 150 1.40 -4.04 -13.83
C ARG A 150 1.26 -2.56 -14.18
N HIS A 151 1.79 -1.68 -13.34
CA HIS A 151 1.68 -0.25 -13.60
C HIS A 151 2.47 0.12 -14.88
N PRO A 152 1.91 0.91 -15.81
CA PRO A 152 2.48 1.10 -17.16
C PRO A 152 3.87 1.76 -17.19
N ASP A 153 4.23 2.54 -16.18
CA ASP A 153 5.56 3.17 -16.08
C ASP A 153 6.69 2.16 -15.81
N GLY A 154 6.35 0.93 -15.38
CA GLY A 154 7.29 -0.13 -15.04
C GLY A 154 8.15 0.14 -13.81
N LEU A 155 7.90 1.23 -13.07
CA LEU A 155 8.70 1.62 -11.91
C LEU A 155 8.34 0.84 -10.63
N SER A 156 7.26 0.06 -10.68
CA SER A 156 6.86 -0.89 -9.62
C SER A 156 7.42 -2.30 -9.80
N ASN A 157 8.33 -2.49 -10.77
CA ASN A 157 8.87 -3.79 -11.16
C ASN A 157 10.20 -4.12 -10.44
N ASP A 158 10.32 -3.78 -9.15
CA ASP A 158 11.55 -3.97 -8.38
C ASP A 158 11.30 -4.68 -7.03
N PHE A 159 12.38 -5.12 -6.38
CA PHE A 159 12.34 -5.73 -5.05
C PHE A 159 11.96 -4.71 -3.99
N THR A 160 11.04 -5.09 -3.10
CA THR A 160 10.60 -4.22 -1.99
C THR A 160 11.27 -4.55 -0.66
N TYR A 161 11.99 -5.67 -0.57
CA TYR A 161 12.72 -6.11 0.61
C TYR A 161 14.06 -6.73 0.26
N SER A 162 15.09 -6.45 1.07
CA SER A 162 16.45 -6.97 0.96
C SER A 162 16.96 -7.40 2.33
N GLY A 163 17.05 -8.72 2.55
CA GLY A 163 17.52 -9.28 3.81
C GLY A 163 18.69 -10.25 3.65
N PRO A 164 19.16 -10.86 4.75
CA PRO A 164 20.30 -11.78 4.72
C PRO A 164 20.14 -13.02 3.83
N ARG A 165 18.90 -13.34 3.44
CA ARG A 165 18.54 -14.49 2.59
C ARG A 165 18.26 -14.11 1.14
N GLY A 166 18.58 -12.88 0.76
CA GLY A 166 18.29 -12.31 -0.56
C GLY A 166 17.10 -11.36 -0.52
N MET A 167 16.64 -11.03 -1.72
CA MET A 167 15.60 -10.02 -1.96
C MET A 167 14.25 -10.67 -2.28
N SER A 168 13.16 -9.94 -1.98
CA SER A 168 11.79 -10.38 -2.28
C SER A 168 10.87 -9.21 -2.54
N VAL A 169 9.71 -9.49 -3.13
CA VAL A 169 8.59 -8.55 -3.22
C VAL A 169 7.55 -8.98 -2.20
N ILE A 170 7.42 -8.19 -1.13
CA ILE A 170 6.49 -8.45 -0.02
C ILE A 170 5.62 -7.26 0.36
N ASP A 171 6.02 -6.04 -0.03
CA ASP A 171 5.19 -4.84 0.00
C ASP A 171 4.37 -4.69 -1.28
N TYR A 172 3.05 -4.54 -1.14
CA TYR A 172 2.12 -4.55 -2.27
C TYR A 172 1.21 -3.33 -2.29
N LEU A 173 0.75 -2.97 -3.49
CA LEU A 173 -0.50 -2.24 -3.72
C LEU A 173 -1.48 -3.18 -4.42
N LEU A 174 -2.68 -3.33 -3.87
CA LEU A 174 -3.79 -4.06 -4.49
C LEU A 174 -4.96 -3.12 -4.77
N ALA A 175 -5.64 -3.33 -5.90
CA ALA A 175 -6.85 -2.60 -6.25
C ALA A 175 -7.78 -3.46 -7.11
N LYS A 176 -9.07 -3.13 -7.16
CA LYS A 176 -9.98 -3.71 -8.16
C LYS A 176 -9.61 -3.19 -9.56
N PRO A 177 -9.88 -3.93 -10.65
CA PRO A 177 -9.58 -3.49 -12.02
C PRO A 177 -10.06 -2.06 -12.34
N ILE A 178 -11.29 -1.71 -11.93
CA ILE A 178 -11.89 -0.37 -12.09
C ILE A 178 -11.14 0.77 -11.36
N ASN A 179 -10.22 0.43 -10.46
CA ASN A 179 -9.45 1.39 -9.67
C ASN A 179 -7.99 1.48 -10.14
N ILE A 180 -7.55 0.66 -11.09
CA ILE A 180 -6.15 0.66 -11.56
C ILE A 180 -5.81 2.00 -12.24
N GLU A 181 -6.70 2.52 -13.08
CA GLU A 181 -6.51 3.82 -13.75
C GLU A 181 -6.52 5.02 -12.80
N LYS A 182 -6.94 4.82 -11.55
CA LYS A 182 -6.89 5.85 -10.50
C LYS A 182 -5.50 5.95 -9.87
N VAL A 183 -4.60 5.01 -10.15
CA VAL A 183 -3.19 5.05 -9.75
C VAL A 183 -2.41 5.72 -10.88
N LEU A 184 -1.93 6.94 -10.66
CA LEU A 184 -1.16 7.71 -11.64
C LEU A 184 0.31 7.30 -11.67
N LYS A 185 0.85 6.93 -10.51
CA LYS A 185 2.25 6.59 -10.33
C LYS A 185 2.37 5.47 -9.32
N PHE A 186 3.20 4.48 -9.62
CA PHE A 186 3.57 3.46 -8.65
C PHE A 186 5.06 3.12 -8.79
N ILE A 187 5.82 3.49 -7.78
CA ILE A 187 7.27 3.36 -7.75
C ILE A 187 7.68 2.49 -6.57
N THR A 188 8.64 1.59 -6.80
CA THR A 188 9.48 1.02 -5.75
C THR A 188 10.77 1.85 -5.69
N SER A 189 10.99 2.55 -4.59
CA SER A 189 12.14 3.43 -4.39
C SER A 189 13.43 2.61 -4.17
N ASN A 190 14.59 3.26 -4.20
CA ASN A 190 15.83 2.55 -3.89
C ASN A 190 15.89 2.13 -2.41
N PHE A 191 16.62 1.05 -2.15
CA PHE A 191 16.99 0.68 -0.79
C PHE A 191 17.87 1.76 -0.15
N THR A 192 17.68 1.96 1.14
CA THR A 192 18.47 2.91 1.93
C THR A 192 19.07 2.22 3.14
N THR A 193 19.93 2.91 3.88
CA THR A 193 20.53 2.37 5.11
C THR A 193 19.56 2.34 6.29
N TYR A 194 18.37 2.93 6.15
CA TYR A 194 17.41 3.09 7.24
C TYR A 194 16.44 1.91 7.39
N SER A 195 16.34 1.05 6.37
CA SER A 195 15.40 -0.07 6.35
C SER A 195 15.91 -1.18 5.43
N ASP A 196 15.57 -2.42 5.75
CA ASP A 196 15.67 -3.56 4.84
C ASP A 196 14.53 -3.60 3.81
N HIS A 197 13.53 -2.73 3.95
CA HIS A 197 12.49 -2.48 2.94
C HIS A 197 12.81 -1.25 2.08
N ALA A 198 12.57 -1.38 0.78
CA ALA A 198 12.49 -0.28 -0.15
C ALA A 198 11.10 0.36 -0.09
N PRO A 199 10.97 1.68 0.10
CA PRO A 199 9.67 2.34 0.12
C PRO A 199 8.87 2.13 -1.17
N ILE A 200 7.57 1.92 -1.03
CA ILE A 200 6.64 1.99 -2.16
C ILE A 200 5.93 3.35 -2.18
N HIS A 201 5.99 4.04 -3.31
CA HIS A 201 5.34 5.33 -3.52
C HIS A 201 4.18 5.18 -4.49
N VAL A 202 2.99 5.59 -4.03
CA VAL A 202 1.75 5.54 -4.81
C VAL A 202 1.17 6.93 -4.92
N GLN A 203 0.97 7.39 -6.16
CA GLN A 203 0.25 8.62 -6.44
C GLN A 203 -1.12 8.28 -7.00
N PHE A 204 -2.16 8.76 -6.32
CA PHE A 204 -3.52 8.64 -6.81
C PHE A 204 -3.91 9.85 -7.65
N LYS A 205 -4.83 9.63 -8.60
CA LYS A 205 -5.45 10.71 -9.36
C LYS A 205 -6.32 11.57 -8.43
N THR A 206 -6.12 12.88 -8.51
CA THR A 206 -6.92 13.88 -7.81
C THR A 206 -7.25 15.01 -8.76
N ASP A 207 -8.50 15.48 -8.78
CA ASP A 207 -8.86 16.71 -9.51
C ASP A 207 -8.74 17.98 -8.62
N PHE A 208 -8.12 17.84 -7.45
CA PHE A 208 -7.88 18.95 -6.52
C PHE A 208 -6.66 19.78 -6.94
N THR A 209 -6.90 20.94 -7.55
CA THR A 209 -5.85 21.91 -7.88
C THR A 209 -5.46 22.69 -6.61
N MET A 210 -4.34 22.35 -5.98
CA MET A 210 -3.73 23.23 -4.97
C MET A 210 -3.16 24.47 -5.66
N GLN A 211 -3.61 25.67 -5.27
CA GLN A 211 -2.86 26.90 -5.52
C GLN A 211 -1.68 26.95 -4.53
N CYS A 212 -0.48 26.55 -4.96
CA CYS A 212 0.75 26.75 -4.19
C CYS A 212 1.65 27.76 -4.90
N ASN A 213 1.80 28.95 -4.29
CA ASN A 213 2.85 29.92 -4.61
C ASN A 213 4.02 29.70 -3.63
N ASP A 214 5.23 29.65 -4.19
CA ASP A 214 6.55 29.82 -3.58
C ASP A 214 7.05 28.81 -2.51
N ILE A 215 8.26 28.25 -2.70
CA ILE A 215 9.51 28.75 -2.10
C ILE A 215 10.73 27.94 -2.61
N ASN A 216 11.81 28.69 -2.80
CA ASN A 216 13.09 28.37 -3.43
C ASN A 216 13.94 27.26 -2.80
N SER A 217 14.74 26.68 -3.70
CA SER A 217 16.04 26.03 -3.52
C SER A 217 16.92 26.66 -2.44
N ASN A 218 17.43 25.85 -1.50
CA ASN A 218 18.79 25.91 -0.94
C ASN A 218 18.90 24.94 0.25
N LEU A 219 19.27 23.68 0.02
CA LEU A 219 19.72 22.78 1.09
C LEU A 219 20.79 21.84 0.53
N MET A 220 22.04 22.29 0.55
CA MET A 220 23.23 21.45 0.44
C MET A 220 24.23 21.98 1.46
N ASP A 221 24.35 21.28 2.58
CA ASP A 221 25.60 21.11 3.33
C ASP A 221 25.41 19.90 4.27
N GLY A 222 26.12 18.82 3.97
CA GLY A 222 26.08 17.58 4.75
C GLY A 222 27.19 17.58 5.80
N GLU A 223 26.81 17.53 7.08
CA GLU A 223 27.73 17.20 8.17
C GLU A 223 27.80 15.68 8.39
N GLU A 224 28.98 15.20 8.83
CA GLU A 224 29.31 13.78 9.02
C GLU A 224 28.35 13.07 10.00
N SER A 225 27.85 11.91 9.57
CA SER A 225 26.86 11.12 10.31
C SER A 225 27.44 10.53 11.60
N GLN A 226 26.84 10.87 12.74
CA GLN A 226 27.11 10.23 14.03
C GLN A 226 26.23 9.00 14.21
N PHE A 227 26.82 7.88 14.63
CA PHE A 227 26.09 6.63 14.91
C PHE A 227 25.65 6.59 16.37
N PHE A 228 24.35 6.40 16.61
CA PHE A 228 23.78 6.26 17.94
C PHE A 228 23.15 4.88 18.14
N LYS A 229 23.46 4.23 19.27
CA LYS A 229 22.81 2.99 19.71
C LYS A 229 21.69 3.32 20.68
N TRP A 230 20.49 2.80 20.44
CA TRP A 230 19.33 3.03 21.31
C TRP A 230 19.63 2.64 22.77
N ASN A 231 19.42 3.59 23.69
CA ASN A 231 19.48 3.38 25.13
C ASN A 231 18.11 3.70 25.75
N LYS A 232 17.51 2.69 26.42
CA LYS A 232 16.18 2.76 27.02
C LYS A 232 16.05 3.82 28.11
N GLU A 233 17.15 4.20 28.75
CA GLU A 233 17.15 5.25 29.79
C GLU A 233 16.81 6.63 29.23
N PHE A 234 17.03 6.85 27.92
CA PHE A 234 16.71 8.13 27.27
C PHE A 234 15.33 8.13 26.61
N ARG A 235 14.51 7.08 26.78
CA ARG A 235 13.19 6.98 26.13
C ARG A 235 12.34 8.23 26.36
N ASP A 236 12.16 8.62 27.63
CA ASP A 236 11.27 9.72 27.98
C ASP A 236 11.84 11.06 27.54
N LEU A 237 13.18 11.19 27.55
CA LEU A 237 13.88 12.39 27.08
C LEU A 237 13.73 12.55 25.55
N CYS A 238 13.92 11.47 24.79
CA CYS A 238 13.68 11.45 23.35
C CYS A 238 12.20 11.72 23.02
N TYR A 239 11.27 11.10 23.74
CA TYR A 239 9.84 11.31 23.55
C TYR A 239 9.45 12.78 23.78
N ASN A 240 9.92 13.37 24.88
CA ASN A 240 9.68 14.78 25.16
C ASN A 240 10.34 15.72 24.15
N ALA A 241 11.56 15.41 23.70
CA ALA A 241 12.23 16.19 22.65
C ALA A 241 11.48 16.13 21.31
N LEU A 242 10.95 14.96 20.94
CA LEU A 242 10.12 14.80 19.74
C LEU A 242 8.82 15.59 19.85
N LEU A 243 8.18 15.61 21.03
CA LEU A 243 6.97 16.39 21.26
C LEU A 243 7.22 17.89 21.17
N VAL A 244 8.34 18.37 21.73
CA VAL A 244 8.71 19.79 21.69
C VAL A 244 9.03 20.25 20.27
N ASN A 245 9.69 19.41 19.47
CA ASN A 245 10.09 19.74 18.09
C ASN A 245 9.13 19.16 17.04
N ALA A 246 7.92 18.75 17.45
CA ALA A 246 6.97 18.09 16.55
C ALA A 246 6.57 19.00 15.39
N ASP A 247 6.41 20.29 15.64
CA ASP A 247 6.06 21.27 14.60
C ASP A 247 7.21 21.47 13.59
N ASP A 248 8.45 21.53 14.04
CA ASP A 248 9.63 21.65 13.17
C ASP A 248 9.82 20.40 12.31
N LEU A 249 9.65 19.20 12.91
CA LEU A 249 9.68 17.93 12.18
C LEU A 249 8.54 17.83 11.16
N SER A 250 7.39 18.43 11.46
CA SER A 250 6.26 18.51 10.51
C SER A 250 6.57 19.46 9.35
N SER A 251 7.39 20.48 9.57
CA SER A 251 7.75 21.49 8.57
C SER A 251 8.79 20.98 7.55
N THR A 252 9.74 20.13 7.95
CA THR A 252 10.75 19.55 7.05
C THR A 252 10.14 18.60 6.02
N ILE A 253 9.02 17.97 6.35
CA ILE A 253 8.27 17.08 5.46
C ILE A 253 7.49 17.85 4.39
N ALA A 254 7.21 19.14 4.59
CA ALA A 254 6.36 19.93 3.70
C ALA A 254 7.02 20.31 2.36
N ASN A 255 8.35 20.32 2.29
CA ASN A 255 9.13 20.83 1.14
C ASN A 255 9.65 19.75 0.16
N MET A 256 9.24 18.50 0.30
CA MET A 256 9.65 17.42 -0.61
C MET A 256 8.68 17.31 -1.80
N ASP A 257 8.88 18.14 -2.84
CA ASP A 257 8.24 17.95 -4.15
C ASP A 257 9.06 16.95 -4.97
N ILE A 258 8.67 15.68 -4.88
CA ILE A 258 9.40 14.59 -5.53
C ILE A 258 8.68 14.10 -6.79
N ALA A 259 9.18 14.51 -7.95
CA ALA A 259 8.59 14.18 -9.25
C ALA A 259 9.23 12.98 -9.97
N SER A 260 10.44 12.53 -9.57
CA SER A 260 11.20 11.45 -10.23
C SER A 260 11.79 10.47 -9.21
N GLN A 261 12.26 9.31 -9.70
CA GLN A 261 13.03 8.35 -8.90
C GLN A 261 14.23 9.03 -8.23
N ASP A 262 15.05 9.73 -9.03
CA ASP A 262 16.23 10.46 -8.54
C ASP A 262 15.87 11.49 -7.45
N GLY A 263 14.72 12.16 -7.56
CA GLY A 263 14.27 13.09 -6.53
C GLY A 263 13.88 12.41 -5.21
N MET A 264 13.40 11.15 -5.27
CA MET A 264 13.08 10.36 -4.07
C MET A 264 14.37 9.91 -3.39
N ASP A 265 15.30 9.42 -4.19
CA ASP A 265 16.57 8.92 -3.69
C ASP A 265 17.44 10.01 -3.05
N LEU A 266 17.24 11.28 -3.44
CA LEU A 266 17.90 12.44 -2.83
C LEU A 266 17.26 12.90 -1.51
N CYS A 267 16.04 12.46 -1.21
CA CYS A 267 15.26 12.91 -0.05
C CYS A 267 15.33 11.94 1.13
N ILE A 268 15.97 10.77 0.97
CA ILE A 268 16.09 9.72 1.99
C ILE A 268 17.55 9.53 2.37
#